data_AF-A0A7Z9IST8-F1
#
_entry.id   AF-A0A7Z9IST8-F1
#
_cell.length_a   1.000
_cell.length_b   1.000
_cell.length_c   1.000
_cell.angle_alpha   90.00
_cell.angle_beta   90.00
_cell.angle_gamma   90.00
#
_symmetry.space_group_name_H-M   'P 1'
#
loop_
_entity.id
_entity.type
_entity.pdbx_description
1 polymer ?
#
loop_
_entity_poly.entity_id
_entity_poly.type
_entity_poly.pdbx_seq_one_letter_code
_entity_poly.pdbx_strand_id
1 'polypeptide(L)' 'MSNYCKVALEHPLHGHYHDTEYGFPITGEAELFERLVMEIFQAG' A
#
# COMPACT_ATOMS: atom_id res chain seq x y z
N MET A 1 7.24 14.60 -1.57
CA MET A 1 7.05 13.13 -1.60
C MET A 1 7.24 12.59 -0.20
N SER A 2 6.32 11.75 0.28
CA SER A 2 6.45 11.08 1.58
C SER A 2 7.70 10.20 1.62
N ASN A 3 8.12 9.79 2.81
CA ASN A 3 9.26 8.89 2.99
C ASN A 3 9.05 7.55 2.26
N TYR A 4 7.82 7.02 2.30
CA TYR A 4 7.46 5.76 1.64
C TYR A 4 7.65 5.80 0.12
N CYS A 5 7.20 6.88 -0.55
CA CYS A 5 7.35 7.01 -2.01
C CYS A 5 8.80 6.96 -2.47
N LYS A 6 9.76 7.36 -1.62
CA LYS A 6 11.19 7.25 -1.94
C LYS A 6 11.71 5.83 -1.76
N VAL A 7 11.25 5.14 -0.71
CA VAL A 7 11.64 3.75 -0.40
C VAL A 7 11.11 2.78 -1.46
N ALA A 8 9.92 3.02 -2.00
CA ALA A 8 9.27 2.10 -2.93
C ALA A 8 10.00 1.94 -4.27
N LEU A 9 10.64 3.00 -4.78
CA LEU A 9 11.21 3.09 -6.15
C LEU A 9 12.05 1.88 -6.61
N GLU A 10 12.90 1.34 -5.72
CA GLU A 10 13.80 0.23 -6.07
C GLU A 10 13.51 -1.04 -5.25
N HIS A 11 12.42 -1.03 -4.48
CA HIS A 11 12.09 -2.15 -3.62
C HIS A 11 11.34 -3.22 -4.42
N PRO A 12 11.79 -4.49 -4.45
CA PRO A 12 11.25 -5.53 -5.34
C PRO A 12 9.76 -5.82 -5.11
N LEU A 13 9.27 -5.63 -3.88
CA LEU A 13 7.85 -5.74 -3.53
C LEU A 13 7.09 -4.39 -3.56
N HIS A 14 7.54 -3.41 -2.78
CA HIS A 14 6.84 -2.13 -2.65
C HIS A 14 6.83 -1.27 -3.91
N GLY A 15 7.77 -1.42 -4.84
CA GLY A 15 7.74 -0.68 -6.10
C GLY A 15 6.49 -0.99 -6.91
N HIS A 16 6.22 -2.28 -7.15
CA HIS A 16 5.01 -2.71 -7.86
C HIS A 16 3.73 -2.23 -7.15
N TYR A 17 3.62 -2.51 -5.84
CA TYR A 17 2.47 -2.12 -5.04
C TYR A 17 2.25 -0.59 -5.02
N HIS A 18 3.32 0.21 -4.96
CA HIS A 18 3.21 1.66 -5.03
C HIS A 18 2.61 2.13 -6.36
N ASP A 19 3.08 1.54 -7.45
CA ASP A 19 2.72 1.99 -8.81
C ASP A 19 1.33 1.54 -9.26
N THR A 20 0.78 0.48 -8.65
CA THR A 20 -0.49 -0.12 -9.07
C THR A 20 -1.60 -0.11 -8.02
N GLU A 21 -1.28 0.07 -6.74
CA GLU A 21 -2.26 -0.11 -5.65
C GLU A 21 -2.26 1.02 -4.61
N TYR A 22 -1.10 1.58 -4.25
CA TYR A 22 -1.00 2.57 -3.18
C TYR A 22 -1.61 3.92 -3.60
N GLY A 23 -2.72 4.30 -2.94
CA GLY A 23 -3.40 5.57 -3.22
C GLY A 23 -4.36 5.55 -4.40
N PHE A 24 -4.53 4.39 -5.07
CA PHE A 24 -5.57 4.21 -6.07
C PHE A 24 -6.93 3.98 -5.40
N PRO A 25 -8.05 4.49 -5.97
CA PRO A 25 -9.38 4.28 -5.39
C PRO A 25 -9.78 2.81 -5.34
N ILE A 26 -10.31 2.38 -4.19
CA ILE A 26 -10.91 1.05 -4.00
C ILE A 26 -12.34 1.23 -3.52
N THR A 27 -13.29 0.49 -4.10
CA THR A 27 -14.72 0.57 -3.77
C THR A 27 -15.33 -0.75 -3.33
N GLY A 28 -14.60 -1.86 -3.42
CA GLY A 28 -15.07 -3.18 -2.98
C GLY A 28 -14.86 -3.39 -1.48
N GLU A 29 -15.86 -3.96 -0.80
CA GLU A 29 -15.82 -4.11 0.67
C GLU A 29 -14.75 -5.10 1.14
N ALA A 30 -14.52 -6.19 0.38
CA ALA A 30 -13.51 -7.19 0.74
C ALA A 30 -12.09 -6.61 0.63
N GLU A 31 -11.81 -5.87 -0.42
CA GLU A 31 -10.53 -5.21 -0.69
C GLU A 31 -10.26 -4.09 0.31
N LEU A 32 -11.30 -3.34 0.69
CA LEU A 32 -11.21 -2.34 1.76
C LEU A 32 -10.93 -2.99 3.12
N PHE A 33 -11.60 -4.11 3.44
CA PHE A 33 -11.34 -4.85 4.67
C PHE A 33 -9.93 -5.44 4.70
N GLU A 34 -9.46 -6.02 3.59
CA GLU A 34 -8.09 -6.50 3.45
C GLU A 34 -7.07 -5.39 3.73
N ARG A 35 -7.25 -4.21 3.09
CA ARG A 35 -6.35 -3.07 3.31
C ARG A 35 -6.37 -2.62 4.77
N LEU A 36 -7.55 -2.49 5.37
CA LEU A 36 -7.68 -2.13 6.79
C LEU A 36 -6.91 -3.11 7.69
N VAL A 37 -7.08 -4.42 7.47
CA VAL A 37 -6.40 -5.45 8.26
C VAL A 37 -4.88 -5.33 8.11
N MET A 38 -4.36 -5.17 6.88
CA MET A 38 -2.92 -5.00 6.65
C MET A 38 -2.34 -3.78 7.39
N GLU A 39 -3.03 -2.64 7.37
CA GLU A 39 -2.58 -1.43 8.07
C GLU A 39 -2.56 -1.61 9.60
N ILE A 40 -3.53 -2.33 10.17
CA ILE A 40 -3.58 -2.63 11.61
C ILE A 40 -2.38 -3.47 12.04
N PHE A 41 -1.93 -4.41 11.21
CA PHE A 41 -0.76 -5.26 11.48
C PHE A 41 0.59 -4.58 11.20
N GLN A 42 0.61 -3.32 10.74
CA GLN A 42 1.84 -2.60 10.37
C GLN A 42 2.45 -1.79 11.53
N ALA A 43 1.76 -1.71 12.68
CA ALA A 43 2.17 -0.87 13.79
C ALA A 43 3.32 -1.48 14.61
N GLY A 44 4.53 -0.96 14.40
CA GLY A 44 5.70 -1.12 15.27
C GLY A 44 6.08 -2.56 15.58
#